data_AF-A0A814Z0U5-F1
#
_entry.id   AF-A0A814Z0U5-F1
#
_cell.length_a   1.000
_cell.length_b   1.000
_cell.length_c   1.000
_cell.angle_alpha   90.00
_cell.angle_beta   90.00
_cell.angle_gamma   90.00
#
_symmetry.space_group_name_H-M   'P 1'
#
loop_
_entity.id
_entity.type
_entity.pdbx_description
1 polymer ?
#
loop_
_entity_poly.entity_id
_entity_poly.type
_entity_poly.pdbx_seq_one_letter_code
_entity_poly.pdbx_strand_id
1 'polypeptide(L)'
;MWDGCDQANVTGEGAVISFLGGNYTTYPERYVLSSPAASSNVTVKSMYPRQFLPLKVPIQAITGSADITVPVSQTITFAEQAKSAGDNCTEVSVEGEDHFVHLNVSSTAWEKTRAFILSFIP
;
A
#
# COMPACT_ATOMS: atom_id res chain seq x y z
N MET A 1 -6.89 2.25 -15.28
CA MET A 1 -6.10 1.04 -14.98
C MET A 1 -4.89 1.53 -14.22
N TRP A 2 -4.96 1.46 -12.91
CA TRP A 2 -3.87 1.84 -12.01
C TRP A 2 -3.58 0.55 -11.23
N ASP A 3 -2.41 -0.02 -11.40
CA ASP A 3 -1.86 -0.95 -10.44
C ASP A 3 -0.64 -0.25 -9.83
N GLY A 4 -0.44 -0.38 -8.52
CA GLY A 4 0.76 0.16 -7.88
C GLY A 4 2.06 -0.42 -8.46
N CYS A 5 1.98 -1.42 -9.36
CA CYS A 5 3.12 -2.09 -10.01
C CYS A 5 3.75 -1.20 -11.08
N ASP A 6 2.97 -0.37 -11.79
CA ASP A 6 3.48 0.58 -12.79
C ASP A 6 4.31 1.73 -12.18
N GLN A 7 4.13 2.04 -10.89
CA GLN A 7 4.86 3.11 -10.19
C GLN A 7 6.28 2.71 -9.78
N ALA A 8 6.62 1.42 -9.76
CA ALA A 8 7.93 0.96 -9.30
C ALA A 8 9.13 1.49 -10.12
N ASN A 9 8.88 1.97 -11.34
CA ASN A 9 9.89 2.62 -12.17
C ASN A 9 10.20 4.07 -11.76
N VAL A 10 9.33 4.70 -10.96
CA VAL A 10 9.38 6.14 -10.67
C VAL A 10 9.30 6.47 -9.18
N THR A 11 9.09 5.48 -8.30
CA THR A 11 9.00 5.64 -6.84
C THR A 11 10.00 4.74 -6.11
N GLY A 12 10.34 5.08 -4.87
CA GLY A 12 11.17 4.25 -3.99
C GLY A 12 12.62 4.08 -4.46
N GLU A 13 13.13 5.00 -5.28
CA GLU A 13 14.52 5.05 -5.76
C GLU A 13 15.01 3.73 -6.39
N GLY A 14 14.11 2.99 -7.04
CA GLY A 14 14.43 1.71 -7.67
C GLY A 14 14.58 0.54 -6.69
N ALA A 15 14.30 0.72 -5.40
CA ALA A 15 14.35 -0.35 -4.40
C ALA A 15 13.50 -1.55 -4.79
N VAL A 16 12.28 -1.32 -5.30
CA VAL A 16 11.38 -2.38 -5.77
C VAL A 16 11.95 -3.12 -6.97
N ILE A 17 12.52 -2.41 -7.95
CA ILE A 17 13.15 -3.02 -9.13
C ILE A 17 14.34 -3.88 -8.73
N SER A 18 15.19 -3.36 -7.83
CA SER A 18 16.36 -4.09 -7.32
C SER A 18 15.93 -5.36 -6.58
N PHE A 19 14.93 -5.26 -5.71
CA PHE A 19 14.42 -6.38 -4.94
C PHE A 19 13.74 -7.45 -5.80
N LEU A 20 12.87 -7.04 -6.73
CA LEU A 20 12.13 -7.96 -7.61
C LEU A 20 12.93 -8.40 -8.84
N GLY A 21 14.15 -7.89 -9.01
CA GLY A 21 15.07 -8.27 -10.10
C GLY A 21 14.60 -7.82 -11.50
N GLY A 22 13.86 -6.71 -11.59
CA GLY A 22 13.38 -6.12 -12.84
C GLY A 22 12.04 -5.39 -12.71
N ASN A 23 11.57 -4.79 -13.81
CA ASN A 23 10.33 -4.00 -13.83
C ASN A 23 9.08 -4.85 -14.12
N TYR A 24 7.90 -4.27 -13.90
CA TYR A 24 6.61 -4.92 -14.11
C TYR A 24 6.39 -5.39 -15.55
N THR A 25 6.87 -4.63 -16.54
CA THR A 25 6.77 -5.01 -17.95
C THR A 25 7.53 -6.31 -18.26
N THR A 26 8.63 -6.57 -17.56
CA THR A 26 9.48 -7.75 -17.79
C THR A 26 9.06 -8.93 -16.93
N TYR A 27 8.67 -8.68 -15.67
CA TYR A 27 8.34 -9.72 -14.68
C TYR A 27 7.02 -9.42 -13.95
N PRO A 28 5.89 -9.35 -14.68
CA PRO A 28 4.60 -8.93 -14.10
C PRO A 28 4.15 -9.84 -12.94
N GLU A 29 4.48 -11.13 -13.00
CA GLU A 29 4.15 -12.12 -11.98
C GLU A 29 4.74 -11.79 -10.61
N ARG A 30 5.95 -11.19 -10.56
CA ARG A 30 6.64 -10.90 -9.29
C ARG A 30 5.92 -9.81 -8.51
N TYR A 31 5.50 -8.78 -9.22
CA TYR A 31 4.74 -7.66 -8.66
C TYR A 31 3.35 -8.09 -8.20
N VAL A 32 2.70 -8.98 -8.95
CA VAL A 32 1.39 -9.52 -8.58
C VAL A 32 1.49 -10.37 -7.31
N LEU A 33 2.54 -11.17 -7.17
CA LEU A 33 2.77 -11.98 -5.98
C LEU A 33 3.23 -11.15 -4.76
N SER A 34 3.84 -9.99 -4.98
CA SER A 34 4.37 -9.13 -3.91
C SER A 34 3.42 -8.01 -3.48
N SER A 35 2.37 -7.72 -4.26
CA SER A 35 1.45 -6.62 -3.94
C SER A 35 0.24 -7.13 -3.13
N PRO A 36 -0.06 -6.54 -1.96
CA PRO A 36 -1.21 -6.93 -1.15
C PRO A 36 -2.54 -6.67 -1.86
N ALA A 37 -2.57 -5.76 -2.82
CA ALA A 37 -3.77 -5.38 -3.57
C ALA A 37 -3.57 -5.48 -5.09
N ALA A 38 -2.78 -6.46 -5.54
CA ALA A 38 -2.50 -6.68 -6.96
C ALA A 38 -3.78 -6.67 -7.82
N SER A 39 -3.66 -6.06 -8.99
CA SER A 39 -4.71 -5.60 -9.91
C SER A 39 -5.97 -6.47 -10.04
N SER A 40 -7.13 -5.80 -10.06
CA SER A 40 -8.43 -6.32 -10.51
C SER A 40 -8.54 -6.54 -12.02
N ASN A 41 -7.47 -6.29 -12.81
CA ASN A 41 -7.47 -6.55 -14.25
C ASN A 41 -7.67 -8.05 -14.52
N VAL A 42 -8.73 -8.37 -15.28
CA VAL A 42 -9.23 -9.75 -15.49
C VAL A 42 -8.13 -10.68 -16.01
N THR A 43 -7.24 -10.20 -16.87
CA THR A 43 -6.17 -11.03 -17.46
C THR A 43 -5.15 -11.46 -16.40
N VAL A 44 -4.73 -10.54 -15.54
CA VAL A 44 -3.77 -10.81 -14.46
C VAL A 44 -4.42 -11.63 -13.34
N LYS A 45 -5.66 -11.31 -12.99
CA LYS A 45 -6.46 -12.05 -11.99
C LYS A 45 -6.75 -13.49 -12.41
N SER A 46 -6.97 -13.73 -13.70
CA SER A 46 -7.17 -15.08 -14.26
C SER A 46 -5.89 -15.93 -14.14
N MET A 47 -4.73 -15.31 -14.34
CA MET A 47 -3.44 -16.00 -14.29
C MET A 47 -2.91 -16.16 -12.84
N TYR A 48 -3.30 -15.26 -11.93
CA TYR A 48 -2.85 -15.23 -10.54
C TYR A 48 -4.02 -14.93 -9.58
N PRO A 49 -4.89 -15.91 -9.30
CA PRO A 49 -6.14 -15.70 -8.55
C PRO A 49 -5.94 -15.40 -7.05
N ARG A 50 -4.70 -15.50 -6.54
CA ARG A 50 -4.36 -15.18 -5.16
C ARG A 50 -4.11 -13.68 -5.02
N GLN A 51 -5.19 -12.92 -4.86
CA GLN A 51 -5.11 -11.58 -4.25
C GLN A 51 -5.20 -11.74 -2.73
N PHE A 52 -4.48 -10.89 -1.98
CA PHE A 52 -4.54 -10.94 -0.51
C PHE A 52 -5.83 -10.31 0.04
N LEU A 53 -6.41 -9.33 -0.66
CA LEU A 53 -7.70 -8.76 -0.31
C LEU A 53 -8.87 -9.74 -0.62
N PRO A 54 -9.91 -9.80 0.23
CA PRO A 54 -10.04 -9.09 1.50
C PRO A 54 -9.21 -9.73 2.64
N LEU A 55 -8.63 -8.90 3.52
CA LEU A 55 -7.86 -9.33 4.70
C LEU A 55 -8.74 -9.68 5.91
N LYS A 56 -9.98 -9.19 5.94
CA LYS A 56 -11.00 -9.46 6.98
C LYS A 56 -10.59 -9.05 8.40
N VAL A 57 -9.76 -8.02 8.51
CA VAL A 57 -9.40 -7.36 9.78
C VAL A 57 -9.62 -5.85 9.62
N PRO A 58 -9.76 -5.08 10.72
CA PRO A 58 -9.70 -3.63 10.63
C PRO A 58 -8.34 -3.16 10.09
N ILE A 59 -8.35 -2.25 9.12
CA ILE A 59 -7.14 -1.73 8.48
C ILE A 59 -7.11 -0.20 8.59
N GLN A 60 -5.95 0.35 8.94
CA GLN A 60 -5.63 1.76 8.76
C GLN A 60 -4.46 1.86 7.78
N ALA A 61 -4.73 2.36 6.58
CA ALA A 61 -3.71 2.70 5.60
C ALA A 61 -3.29 4.16 5.85
N ILE A 62 -2.08 4.36 6.38
CA ILE A 62 -1.59 5.67 6.82
C ILE A 62 -0.32 6.06 6.06
N THR A 63 -0.23 7.34 5.67
CA THR A 63 0.95 7.93 5.00
C THR A 63 1.09 9.41 5.37
N GLY A 64 2.28 9.98 5.17
CA GLY A 64 2.53 11.41 5.29
C GLY A 64 2.27 12.14 3.96
N SER A 65 1.73 13.36 4.00
CA SER A 65 1.41 14.12 2.78
C SER A 65 2.65 14.63 2.04
N ALA A 66 3.81 14.66 2.71
CA ALA A 66 5.10 15.03 2.14
C ALA A 66 5.96 13.80 1.76
N ASP A 67 5.40 12.59 1.77
CA ASP A 67 6.10 11.39 1.31
C ASP A 67 6.32 11.40 -0.21
N ILE A 68 7.53 11.77 -0.61
CA ILE A 68 8.00 11.73 -2.01
C ILE A 68 8.60 10.38 -2.40
N THR A 69 8.86 9.49 -1.44
CA THR A 69 9.50 8.18 -1.68
C THR A 69 8.45 7.18 -2.12
N VAL A 70 7.32 7.14 -1.40
CA VAL A 70 6.14 6.34 -1.71
C VAL A 70 4.93 7.28 -1.75
N PRO A 71 4.51 7.72 -2.94
CA PRO A 71 3.45 8.72 -3.08
C PRO A 71 2.15 8.31 -2.38
N VAL A 72 1.45 9.31 -1.83
CA VAL A 72 0.14 9.17 -1.13
C VAL A 72 -0.89 8.39 -1.95
N SER A 73 -0.82 8.45 -3.28
CA SER A 73 -1.69 7.68 -4.17
C SER A 73 -1.66 6.17 -3.90
N GLN A 74 -0.53 5.61 -3.43
CA GLN A 74 -0.43 4.20 -3.04
C GLN A 74 -1.38 3.86 -1.90
N THR A 75 -1.43 4.71 -0.87
CA THR A 75 -2.33 4.56 0.28
C THR A 75 -3.79 4.73 -0.11
N ILE A 76 -4.11 5.75 -0.91
CA ILE A 76 -5.47 5.99 -1.42
C ILE A 76 -5.99 4.75 -2.13
N THR A 77 -5.27 4.26 -3.14
CA THR A 77 -5.80 3.18 -3.95
C THR A 77 -5.81 1.83 -3.24
N PHE A 78 -4.83 1.54 -2.38
CA PHE A 78 -4.92 0.35 -1.53
C PHE A 78 -6.20 0.38 -0.69
N ALA A 79 -6.53 1.51 -0.08
CA ALA A 79 -7.74 1.67 0.73
C ALA A 79 -9.01 1.52 -0.11
N GLU A 80 -9.06 2.08 -1.33
CA GLU A 80 -10.18 1.90 -2.27
C GLU A 80 -10.37 0.43 -2.68
N GLN A 81 -9.27 -0.28 -2.97
CA GLN A 81 -9.29 -1.69 -3.34
C GLN A 81 -9.74 -2.57 -2.16
N ALA A 82 -9.23 -2.31 -0.95
CA ALA A 82 -9.62 -3.01 0.26
C ALA A 82 -11.11 -2.83 0.55
N LYS A 83 -11.62 -1.59 0.52
CA LYS A 83 -13.05 -1.27 0.66
C LYS A 83 -13.89 -1.98 -0.39
N SER A 84 -13.45 -1.98 -1.65
CA SER A 84 -14.14 -2.65 -2.77
C SER A 84 -14.19 -4.18 -2.61
N ALA A 85 -13.18 -4.77 -1.97
CA ALA A 85 -13.13 -6.20 -1.62
C ALA A 85 -13.97 -6.55 -0.38
N GLY A 86 -14.49 -5.55 0.34
CA GLY A 86 -15.32 -5.72 1.53
C GLY A 86 -14.57 -5.58 2.87
N ASP A 87 -13.32 -5.09 2.87
CA ASP A 87 -12.59 -4.82 4.11
C ASP A 87 -13.02 -3.51 4.78
N ASN A 88 -12.88 -3.49 6.10
CA ASN A 88 -12.98 -2.26 6.89
C ASN A 88 -11.64 -1.52 6.87
N CYS A 89 -11.42 -0.71 5.84
CA CYS A 89 -10.19 0.08 5.68
C CYS A 89 -10.44 1.58 5.85
N THR A 90 -9.67 2.21 6.74
CA THR A 90 -9.59 3.67 6.88
C THR A 90 -8.31 4.18 6.23
N GLU A 91 -8.42 5.24 5.44
CA GLU A 91 -7.27 5.93 4.84
C GLU A 91 -6.93 7.17 5.68
N VAL A 92 -5.64 7.41 5.94
CA VAL A 92 -5.15 8.54 6.72
C VAL A 92 -3.94 9.15 6.01
N SER A 93 -4.04 10.44 5.65
CA SER A 93 -2.90 11.25 5.25
C SER A 93 -2.57 12.24 6.36
N VAL A 94 -1.30 12.28 6.79
CA VAL A 94 -0.82 13.15 7.87
C VAL A 94 -0.05 14.32 7.28
N GLU A 95 -0.55 15.53 7.52
CA GLU A 95 -0.01 16.72 6.86
C GLU A 95 1.45 17.00 7.23
N GLY A 96 2.28 17.21 6.21
CA GLY A 96 3.69 17.60 6.34
C GLY A 96 4.65 16.48 6.76
N GLU A 97 4.16 15.28 7.05
CA GLU A 97 5.01 14.14 7.40
C GLU A 97 5.57 13.44 6.16
N ASP A 98 6.79 12.93 6.26
CA ASP A 98 7.53 12.28 5.16
C ASP A 98 7.51 10.75 5.25
N HIS A 99 8.25 10.09 4.36
CA HIS A 99 8.35 8.63 4.30
C HIS A 99 8.85 7.99 5.60
N PHE A 100 9.80 8.62 6.30
CA PHE A 100 10.53 8.03 7.42
C PHE A 100 9.95 8.41 8.79
N VAL A 101 8.93 9.26 8.80
CA VAL A 101 8.29 9.77 10.01
C VAL A 101 7.84 8.67 10.98
N HIS A 102 7.49 7.49 10.46
CA HIS A 102 7.05 6.34 11.24
C HIS A 102 8.15 5.73 12.12
N LEU A 103 9.42 6.09 11.90
CA LEU A 103 10.52 5.73 12.78
C LEU A 103 10.59 6.62 14.04
N ASN A 104 9.92 7.78 14.01
CA ASN A 104 9.83 8.68 15.14
C ASN A 104 8.57 8.36 15.97
N VAL A 105 8.78 7.85 17.19
CA VAL A 105 7.71 7.50 18.13
C VAL A 105 6.90 8.71 18.63
N SER A 106 7.39 9.93 18.40
CA SER A 106 6.69 11.18 18.71
C SER A 106 5.96 11.78 17.50
N SER A 107 5.96 11.11 16.35
CA SER A 107 5.22 11.57 15.16
C SER A 107 3.70 11.44 15.32
N THR A 108 2.98 12.20 14.51
CA THR A 108 1.53 12.13 14.42
C THR A 108 1.09 10.82 13.75
N ALA A 109 1.79 10.33 12.72
CA ALA A 109 1.51 9.00 12.16
C ALA A 109 1.65 7.87 13.20
N TRP A 110 2.68 7.94 14.07
CA TRP A 110 2.85 6.97 15.14
C TRP A 110 1.72 7.02 16.17
N GLU A 111 1.35 8.23 16.62
CA GLU A 111 0.24 8.44 17.55
C GLU A 111 -1.07 7.87 17.00
N LYS A 112 -1.42 8.19 15.75
CA LYS A 112 -2.63 7.70 15.08
C LYS A 112 -2.65 6.19 14.93
N THR A 113 -1.52 5.59 14.56
CA THR A 113 -1.37 4.14 14.44
C THR A 113 -1.58 3.45 15.78
N ARG A 114 -0.95 3.97 16.84
CA ARG A 114 -1.11 3.46 18.20
C ARG A 114 -2.55 3.59 18.68
N ALA A 115 -3.19 4.74 18.47
CA ALA A 115 -4.58 4.97 18.85
C ALA A 115 -5.54 4.01 18.13
N PHE A 116 -5.32 3.77 16.83
CA PHE A 116 -6.09 2.81 16.05
C PHE A 116 -5.98 1.39 16.62
N ILE A 117 -4.76 0.91 16.87
CA ILE A 117 -4.55 -0.43 17.44
C ILE A 117 -5.19 -0.56 18.82
N LEU A 118 -4.98 0.42 19.70
CA LEU A 118 -5.53 0.41 21.06
C LEU A 118 -7.06 0.46 21.08
N SER A 119 -7.71 1.00 20.05
CA SER A 119 -9.18 1.02 19.97
C SER A 119 -9.82 -0.38 19.89
N PHE A 120 -9.04 -1.42 19.60
CA PHE A 120 -9.48 -2.82 19.56
C PHE A 120 -9.08 -3.63 20.79
N ILE A 121 -8.36 -3.03 21.73
CA ILE A 121 -7.90 -3.70 22.95
C ILE A 121 -8.82 -3.29 24.11
N PRO A 122 -9.46 -4.25 24.81
CA PRO A 122 -10.36 -3.98 25.93
C PRO A 122 -9.71 -3.27 27.12
#